data_AF-A0A955N406-F1
#
_entry.id   AF-A0A955N406-F1
#
_cell.length_a   1.000
_cell.length_b   1.000
_cell.length_c   1.000
_cell.angle_alpha   90.00
_cell.angle_beta   90.00
_cell.angle_gamma   90.00
#
_symmetry.space_group_name_H-M   'P 1'
#
loop_
_entity.id
_entity.type
_entity.pdbx_description
1 polymer ?
#
loop_
_entity_poly.entity_id
_entity_poly.type
_entity_poly.pdbx_seq_one_letter_code
_entity_poly.pdbx_strand_id
1 'polypeptide(L)' 'IIGKTDQDLLNPHLASHIIANDQKVLQSGTSQEFEEQVQLPDGIRTYLSVKFPLFDAAGTPYAICGIATDITARKQAER' A
#
# COMPACT_ATOMS: atom_id res chain seq x y z
N ILE A 1 7.17 -3.32 10.23
CA ILE A 1 8.00 -3.94 11.31
C ILE A 1 8.28 -5.38 10.91
N ILE A 2 9.53 -5.85 10.99
CA ILE A 2 9.87 -7.24 10.60
C ILE A 2 9.09 -8.22 11.49
N GLY A 3 8.48 -9.24 10.87
CA GLY A 3 7.71 -10.27 11.57
C GLY A 3 6.32 -9.84 12.01
N LYS A 4 5.83 -8.68 11.57
CA LYS A 4 4.46 -8.19 11.82
C LYS A 4 3.68 -8.11 10.52
N THR A 5 2.40 -8.43 10.61
CA THR A 5 1.42 -8.28 9.52
C THR A 5 0.81 -6.88 9.54
N ASP A 6 0.14 -6.48 8.46
CA ASP A 6 -0.62 -5.23 8.43
C ASP A 6 -1.71 -5.19 9.52
N GLN A 7 -2.30 -6.35 9.83
CA GLN A 7 -3.30 -6.48 10.88
C GLN A 7 -2.72 -6.27 12.29
N ASP A 8 -1.43 -6.54 12.49
CA ASP A 8 -0.74 -6.28 13.76
C ASP A 8 -0.42 -4.79 13.95
N LEU A 9 -0.35 -4.02 12.86
CA LEU A 9 0.19 -2.66 12.86
C LEU A 9 -0.87 -1.58 12.60
N LEU A 10 -1.96 -1.93 11.91
CA LEU A 10 -2.92 -0.99 11.37
C LEU A 10 -4.33 -1.29 11.89
N ASN A 11 -5.20 -0.29 11.82
CA ASN A 11 -6.60 -0.52 12.11
C ASN A 11 -7.21 -1.49 11.08
N PRO A 12 -8.27 -2.24 11.44
CA PRO A 12 -8.82 -3.31 10.60
C PRO A 12 -9.26 -2.85 9.20
N HIS A 13 -9.79 -1.62 9.08
CA HIS A 13 -10.24 -1.08 7.81
C HIS A 13 -9.06 -0.82 6.87
N LEU A 14 -8.03 -0.12 7.36
CA LEU A 14 -6.83 0.17 6.59
C LEU A 14 -6.05 -1.10 6.23
N ALA A 15 -5.88 -2.02 7.18
CA ALA A 15 -5.22 -3.30 6.93
C ALA A 15 -5.93 -4.08 5.81
N SER A 16 -7.27 -4.19 5.88
CA SER A 16 -8.05 -4.88 4.85
C SER A 16 -7.92 -4.22 3.47
N HIS A 17 -7.87 -2.88 3.43
CA HIS A 17 -7.70 -2.14 2.19
C HIS A 17 -6.32 -2.38 1.56
N ILE A 18 -5.25 -2.33 2.35
CA ILE A 18 -3.87 -2.57 1.91
C ILE A 18 -3.74 -4.01 1.39
N ILE A 19 -4.25 -4.99 2.14
CA ILE A 19 -4.25 -6.41 1.74
C ILE A 19 -5.00 -6.61 0.41
N ALA A 20 -6.14 -5.93 0.21
CA ALA A 20 -6.88 -6.02 -1.04
C ALA A 20 -6.10 -5.41 -2.22
N ASN A 21 -5.39 -4.30 -2.01
CA ASN A 21 -4.53 -3.70 -3.03
C ASN A 21 -3.34 -4.63 -3.37
N ASP A 22 -2.74 -5.23 -2.35
CA ASP A 22 -1.65 -6.20 -2.50
C ASP A 22 -2.09 -7.43 -3.30
N GLN A 23 -3.28 -7.96 -3.01
CA GLN A 23 -3.86 -9.07 -3.76
C GLN A 23 -4.10 -8.72 -5.23
N LYS A 24 -4.55 -7.49 -5.54
CA LYS A 24 -4.71 -7.05 -6.94
C LYS A 24 -3.38 -7.06 -7.69
N VAL A 25 -2.31 -6.59 -7.05
CA VAL A 25 -0.96 -6.55 -7.64
C VAL A 25 -0.44 -7.97 -7.90
N LEU A 26 -0.61 -8.88 -6.95
CA LEU A 26 -0.21 -10.28 -7.12
C LEU A 26 -1.03 -11.00 -8.20
N GLN A 27 -2.34 -10.74 -8.26
CA GLN A 27 -3.23 -11.33 -9.26
C GLN A 27 -2.96 -10.80 -10.67
N SER A 28 -2.69 -9.51 -10.81
CA SER A 28 -2.41 -8.91 -12.12
C SER A 28 -0.99 -9.20 -12.59
N GLY A 29 -0.06 -9.47 -11.67
CA GLY A 29 1.37 -9.61 -11.99
C GLY A 29 2.00 -8.31 -12.48
N THR A 30 1.39 -7.15 -12.20
CA THR A 30 1.84 -5.85 -12.71
C THR A 30 1.86 -4.79 -11.61
N SER A 31 2.70 -3.77 -11.80
CA SER A 31 2.70 -2.58 -10.95
C SER A 31 1.32 -1.90 -10.96
N GLN A 32 0.88 -1.41 -9.80
CA GLN A 32 -0.35 -0.62 -9.65
C GLN A 32 -0.13 0.54 -8.67
N GLU A 33 -0.93 1.59 -8.83
CA GLU A 33 -0.93 2.78 -7.98
C GLU A 33 -2.24 2.90 -7.21
N PHE A 34 -2.15 3.31 -5.95
CA PHE A 34 -3.29 3.47 -5.04
C PHE A 34 -3.16 4.77 -4.25
N GLU A 35 -4.25 5.52 -4.07
CA GLU A 35 -4.32 6.54 -3.03
C GLU A 35 -4.84 5.91 -1.74
N GLU A 36 -4.03 5.90 -0.69
CA GLU A 36 -4.33 5.30 0.60
C GLU A 36 -4.47 6.39 1.66
N GLN A 37 -5.65 6.47 2.29
CA GLN A 37 -5.89 7.41 3.38
C GLN A 37 -5.65 6.75 4.73
N VAL A 38 -4.76 7.34 5.51
CA VAL A 38 -4.33 6.83 6.81
C VAL A 38 -4.74 7.82 7.89
N GLN A 39 -5.58 7.37 8.82
CA GLN A 39 -5.90 8.14 10.01
C GLN A 39 -4.75 8.02 11.01
N LEU A 40 -4.05 9.13 11.25
CA LEU A 40 -3.00 9.27 12.26
C LEU A 40 -3.48 10.17 13.40
N PRO A 41 -2.77 10.21 14.55
CA PRO A 41 -3.13 11.08 15.67
C PRO A 41 -3.16 12.58 15.31
N ASP A 42 -2.36 13.01 14.34
CA ASP A 42 -2.27 14.39 13.87
C ASP A 42 -3.24 14.72 12.71
N GLY A 43 -4.02 13.74 12.25
CA GLY A 43 -5.02 13.92 11.21
C GLY A 43 -4.99 12.84 10.13
N ILE A 44 -5.76 13.06 9.06
CA ILE A 44 -5.76 12.17 7.89
C ILE A 44 -4.59 12.54 7.00
N ARG A 45 -3.78 11.54 6.66
CA ARG A 45 -2.76 11.65 5.63
C ARG A 45 -3.17 10.87 4.38
N THR A 46 -2.82 11.41 3.21
CA THR A 46 -3.02 10.73 1.93
C THR A 46 -1.68 10.31 1.37
N TYR A 47 -1.52 9.01 1.13
CA TYR A 47 -0.33 8.44 0.51
C TYR A 47 -0.64 8.02 -0.92
N LEU A 48 0.27 8.32 -1.85
CA LEU A 48 0.33 7.69 -3.16
C LEU A 48 1.24 6.46 -3.03
N SER A 49 0.64 5.29 -3.10
CA SER A 49 1.30 4.00 -2.95
C SER A 49 1.49 3.35 -4.31
N VAL A 50 2.74 3.17 -4.74
CA VAL A 50 3.12 2.36 -5.90
C VAL A 50 3.50 0.97 -5.41
N LYS A 51 2.85 -0.06 -5.93
CA LYS A 51 3.05 -1.46 -5.50
C LYS A 51 3.34 -2.34 -6.70
N PHE A 52 4.36 -3.17 -6.62
CA PHE A 52 4.76 -4.07 -7.71
C PHE A 52 5.18 -5.44 -7.19
N PRO A 53 4.89 -6.52 -7.94
CA PRO A 53 5.27 -7.86 -7.55
C PRO A 53 6.78 -8.07 -7.75
N LEU A 54 7.37 -8.84 -6.85
CA LEU A 54 8.72 -9.38 -7.00
C LEU A 54 8.60 -10.83 -7.45
N PHE A 55 9.33 -11.18 -8.50
CA PHE A 55 9.30 -12.50 -9.10
C PHE A 55 10.52 -13.32 -8.70
N ASP A 56 10.31 -14.62 -8.52
CA ASP A 56 11.40 -15.57 -8.39
C ASP A 56 12.02 -15.92 -9.76
N ALA A 57 13.01 -16.82 -9.77
CA ALA A 57 13.67 -17.26 -10.99
C ALA A 57 12.75 -18.02 -11.97
N ALA A 58 11.61 -18.53 -11.50
CA ALA A 58 10.61 -19.21 -12.31
C ALA A 58 9.54 -18.23 -12.86
N GLY A 59 9.64 -16.94 -12.55
CA GLY A 59 8.66 -15.94 -12.94
C GLY A 59 7.38 -15.96 -12.09
N THR A 60 7.41 -16.56 -10.90
CA THR A 60 6.28 -16.58 -9.97
C THR A 60 6.38 -15.42 -8.98
N PRO A 61 5.32 -14.61 -8.78
CA PRO A 61 5.30 -13.60 -7.72
C PRO A 61 5.47 -14.24 -6.34
N TYR A 62 6.48 -13.81 -5.56
CA TYR A 62 6.71 -14.32 -4.19
C TYR A 62 6.60 -13.23 -3.11
N ALA A 63 6.64 -11.95 -3.49
CA ALA A 63 6.54 -10.82 -2.58
C ALA A 63 6.01 -9.58 -3.31
N ILE A 64 5.69 -8.55 -2.53
CA ILE A 64 5.34 -7.22 -3.03
C ILE A 64 6.37 -6.23 -2.50
N CYS A 65 6.79 -5.32 -3.37
CA CYS A 65 7.47 -4.10 -2.96
C CYS A 65 6.49 -2.94 -3.08
N GLY A 66 6.40 -2.12 -2.03
CA GLY A 66 5.56 -0.94 -1.98
C GLY A 66 6.38 0.31 -1.68
N ILE A 67 6.08 1.40 -2.39
CA ILE A 67 6.62 2.74 -2.15
C ILE A 67 5.43 3.63 -1.82
N ALA A 68 5.38 4.17 -0.60
CA ALA A 68 4.32 5.08 -0.18
C ALA A 68 4.88 6.50 -0.04
N THR A 69 4.34 7.43 -0.83
CA THR A 69 4.72 8.85 -0.79
C THR A 69 3.61 9.66 -0.16
N ASP A 70 3.89 10.40 0.91
CA ASP A 70 2.91 11.32 1.51
C ASP A 70 2.64 12.47 0.53
N ILE A 71 1.41 12.54 0.01
CA ILE A 71 0.92 13.58 -0.91
C ILE A 71 -0.12 14.48 -0.24
N THR A 72 -0.22 14.47 1.10
CA THR A 72 -1.24 15.22 1.84
C THR A 72 -1.23 16.71 1.49
N ALA A 73 -0.05 17.33 1.48
CA ALA A 73 0.11 18.74 1.12
C ALA A 73 -0.32 19.02 -0.33
N ARG A 74 -0.01 18.11 -1.26
CA ARG A 74 -0.42 18.22 -2.67
C ARG A 74 -1.94 18.19 -2.80
N LYS A 75 -2.61 17.21 -2.18
CA LYS A 75 -4.07 17.07 -2.23
C LYS A 75 -4.81 18.25 -1.58
N GLN A 76 -4.22 18.87 -0.57
CA GLN A 76 -4.78 20.08 0.05
C GLN A 76 -4.66 21.31 -0.86
N ALA A 77 -3.61 21.41 -1.68
CA ALA A 77 -3.43 22.51 -2.62
C ALA A 77 -4.27 22.39 -3.91
N GLU A 78 -4.68 21.17 -4.29
CA GLU A 78 -5.56 20.89 -5.44
C GLU A 78 -7.05 21.18 -5.16
N ARG A 79 -7.40 21.50 -3.91
CA ARG A 79 -8.78 21.72 -3.45
C ARG A 79 -9.28 23.15 -3.69
#